data_AF-A0A958QSK2-F1
#
_entry.id   AF-A0A958QSK2-F1
#
_cell.length_a   1.000
_cell.length_b   1.000
_cell.length_c   1.000
_cell.angle_alpha   90.00
_cell.angle_beta   90.00
_cell.angle_gamma   90.00
#
_symmetry.space_group_name_H-M   'P 1'
#
loop_
_entity.id
_entity.type
_entity.pdbx_description
1 polymer ?
#
loop_
_entity_poly.entity_id
_entity_poly.type
_entity_poly.pdbx_seq_one_letter_code
_entity_poly.pdbx_strand_id
1 'polypeptide(L)'
;GYFVDVLTTPLESFSTSFGIRLDNHESFDSEVTFRVAPVVKLEDSGTRIRGSVASGFKAPSLSQLYSSFGNPELEPEESIGWEIGIDQEFAEGLVRFGATFFRNDIDQLISFNSETFRSENIAEAEITGFELSLEVEPVEHLLLKADYTFTDAEDKNLRTQLLRRPENKFAFSGFYSFLEDRGQVGVRANVVGHRSDTDFSTFPSQSVRLGGYTVVDLLGSYRITETLEFFARVENLFDREYQDVFGFGTPGVAGYGGLRVRFS
;
A
#
# COMPACT_ATOMS: atom_id res chain seq x y z
N GLY A 1 -18.16 -17.88 8.26
CA GLY A 1 -17.00 -18.71 7.94
C GLY A 1 -16.34 -19.29 9.18
N TYR A 2 -15.47 -20.26 8.99
CA TYR A 2 -14.57 -20.87 9.99
C TYR A 2 -13.13 -20.60 9.59
N PHE A 3 -12.21 -20.47 10.54
CA PHE A 3 -10.79 -20.32 10.25
C PHE A 3 -9.92 -21.05 11.26
N VAL A 4 -8.73 -21.43 10.82
CA VAL A 4 -7.64 -21.97 11.65
C VAL A 4 -6.36 -21.26 11.24
N ASP A 5 -5.60 -20.80 12.24
CA ASP A 5 -4.28 -20.20 12.05
C ASP A 5 -3.28 -20.89 12.99
N VAL A 6 -2.12 -21.25 12.46
CA VAL A 6 -1.05 -21.94 13.18
C VAL A 6 0.25 -21.21 12.91
N LEU A 7 0.82 -20.61 13.96
CA LEU A 7 2.17 -20.08 13.97
C LEU A 7 3.11 -21.07 14.69
N THR A 8 4.24 -21.40 14.07
CA THR A 8 5.23 -22.30 14.66
C THR A 8 6.66 -21.87 14.37
N THR A 9 7.57 -22.15 15.31
CA THR A 9 9.00 -21.89 15.22
C THR A 9 9.73 -23.21 15.52
N PRO A 10 9.79 -24.15 14.56
CA PRO A 10 10.32 -25.48 14.82
C PRO A 10 11.85 -25.49 14.95
N LEU A 11 12.54 -24.43 14.49
CA LEU A 11 13.97 -24.19 14.69
C LEU A 11 14.19 -22.74 15.13
N GLU A 12 15.28 -22.42 15.82
CA GLU A 12 15.58 -21.05 16.25
C GLU A 12 15.66 -20.05 15.06
N SER A 13 16.22 -20.52 13.94
CA SER A 13 16.39 -19.77 12.71
C SER A 13 15.20 -19.86 11.74
N PHE A 14 14.14 -20.62 12.05
CA PHE A 14 13.01 -20.79 11.13
C PHE A 14 11.66 -20.69 11.83
N SER A 15 10.80 -19.80 11.32
CA SER A 15 9.41 -19.65 11.74
C SER A 15 8.50 -19.70 10.54
N THR A 16 7.27 -20.17 10.70
CA THR A 16 6.28 -20.18 9.63
C THR A 16 4.87 -20.08 10.19
N SER A 17 3.98 -19.42 9.45
CA SER A 17 2.55 -19.41 9.74
C SER A 17 1.76 -20.08 8.62
N PHE A 18 0.73 -20.82 9.00
CA PHE A 18 -0.24 -21.43 8.09
C PHE A 18 -1.64 -20.98 8.51
N GLY A 19 -2.43 -20.48 7.56
CA GLY A 19 -3.82 -20.10 7.77
C GLY A 19 -4.71 -20.76 6.73
N ILE A 20 -5.88 -21.22 7.15
CA ILE A 20 -6.97 -21.64 6.25
C ILE A 20 -8.28 -21.09 6.76
N ARG A 21 -9.12 -20.64 5.84
CA ARG A 21 -10.43 -20.07 6.14
C ARG A 21 -11.45 -20.57 5.13
N LEU A 22 -12.60 -21.00 5.62
CA LEU A 22 -13.77 -21.36 4.84
C LEU A 22 -14.86 -20.31 5.08
N ASP A 23 -15.28 -19.60 4.05
CA ASP A 23 -16.40 -18.67 4.10
C ASP A 23 -17.60 -19.22 3.32
N ASN A 24 -18.75 -19.33 3.98
CA ASN A 24 -20.00 -19.66 3.31
C ASN A 24 -20.69 -18.34 2.99
N HIS A 25 -20.91 -18.06 1.72
CA HIS A 25 -21.66 -16.89 1.27
C HIS A 25 -23.12 -17.27 1.00
N GLU A 26 -24.08 -16.38 1.28
CA GLU A 26 -25.50 -16.70 1.06
C GLU A 26 -25.89 -16.70 -0.42
N SER A 27 -25.27 -15.81 -1.21
CA SER A 27 -25.55 -15.63 -2.64
C SER A 27 -24.52 -16.26 -3.58
N PHE A 28 -23.41 -16.77 -3.05
CA PHE A 28 -22.30 -17.34 -3.83
C PHE A 28 -21.86 -18.64 -3.16
N ASP A 29 -21.03 -19.43 -3.86
CA ASP A 29 -20.52 -20.68 -3.33
C ASP A 29 -19.62 -20.46 -2.10
N SER A 30 -19.31 -21.57 -1.42
CA SER A 30 -18.43 -21.53 -0.26
C SER A 30 -16.98 -21.50 -0.71
N GLU A 31 -16.20 -20.62 -0.09
CA GLU A 31 -14.85 -20.29 -0.54
C GLU A 31 -13.80 -20.67 0.48
N VAL A 32 -12.72 -21.27 0.01
CA VAL A 32 -11.57 -21.64 0.83
C VAL A 32 -10.39 -20.75 0.49
N THR A 33 -9.96 -19.94 1.45
CA THR A 33 -8.75 -19.14 1.35
C THR A 33 -7.65 -19.70 2.24
N PHE A 34 -6.40 -19.56 1.82
CA PHE A 34 -5.25 -20.04 2.58
C PHE A 34 -4.11 -19.03 2.61
N ARG A 35 -3.19 -19.22 3.55
CA ARG A 35 -1.91 -18.51 3.62
C ARG A 35 -0.82 -19.41 4.15
N VAL A 36 0.36 -19.31 3.56
CA VAL A 36 1.61 -19.89 4.07
C VAL A 36 2.69 -18.83 4.05
N ALA A 37 3.33 -18.56 5.19
CA ALA A 37 4.36 -17.52 5.28
C ALA A 37 5.59 -17.98 6.08
N PRO A 38 6.60 -18.58 5.42
CA PRO A 38 7.86 -18.93 6.05
C PRO A 38 8.79 -17.73 6.22
N VAL A 39 9.60 -17.78 7.27
CA VAL A 39 10.65 -16.82 7.59
C VAL A 39 11.89 -17.57 8.06
N VAL A 40 13.02 -17.32 7.41
CA VAL A 40 14.34 -17.85 7.77
C VAL A 40 15.20 -16.68 8.27
N LYS A 41 15.79 -16.81 9.45
CA LYS A 41 16.81 -15.91 9.98
C LYS A 41 18.18 -16.55 9.74
N LEU A 42 19.09 -15.83 9.09
CA LEU A 42 20.46 -16.29 8.94
C LEU A 42 21.24 -15.79 10.17
N GLU A 43 21.61 -16.72 11.05
CA GLU A 43 22.30 -16.43 12.31
C GLU A 43 23.56 -15.58 12.08
N ASP A 44 23.85 -14.70 13.02
CA ASP A 44 25.03 -13.81 13.06
C ASP A 44 25.20 -12.82 11.88
N SER A 45 24.25 -12.78 10.94
CA SER A 45 24.33 -11.93 9.75
C SER A 45 23.43 -10.70 9.79
N GLY A 46 22.41 -10.67 10.67
CA GLY A 46 21.34 -9.67 10.64
C GLY A 46 20.37 -9.83 9.47
N THR A 47 20.50 -10.89 8.66
CA THR A 47 19.64 -11.17 7.51
C THR A 47 18.41 -11.99 7.90
N ARG A 48 17.26 -11.63 7.34
CA ARG A 48 16.03 -12.40 7.35
C ARG A 48 15.50 -12.56 5.94
N ILE A 49 15.20 -13.78 5.53
CA ILE A 49 14.51 -14.09 4.29
C ILE A 49 13.07 -14.41 4.64
N ARG A 50 12.13 -13.78 3.96
CA ARG A 50 10.70 -13.95 4.15
C ARG A 50 10.05 -14.38 2.85
N GLY A 51 9.06 -15.24 2.93
CA GLY A 51 8.19 -15.58 1.81
C GLY A 51 6.75 -15.62 2.28
N SER A 52 5.80 -15.40 1.37
CA SER A 52 4.40 -15.63 1.63
C SER A 52 3.71 -16.04 0.34
N VAL A 53 2.75 -16.95 0.43
CA VAL A 53 1.76 -17.24 -0.61
C VAL A 53 0.39 -17.25 0.05
N ALA A 54 -0.59 -16.59 -0.56
CA ALA A 54 -1.94 -16.53 -0.04
C ALA A 54 -2.94 -16.47 -1.18
N SER A 55 -4.10 -17.07 -0.96
CA SER A 55 -5.27 -16.85 -1.81
C SER A 55 -6.23 -15.86 -1.14
N GLY A 56 -7.01 -15.18 -1.98
CA GLY A 56 -8.04 -14.24 -1.56
C GLY A 56 -9.26 -14.34 -2.46
N PHE A 57 -10.39 -13.92 -1.93
CA PHE A 57 -11.66 -13.91 -2.65
C PHE A 57 -12.43 -12.65 -2.32
N LYS A 58 -13.18 -12.12 -3.28
CA LYS A 58 -14.08 -10.99 -3.09
C LYS A 58 -15.37 -11.19 -3.88
N ALA A 59 -16.46 -11.38 -3.14
CA ALA A 59 -17.80 -11.37 -3.71
C ALA A 59 -18.14 -9.99 -4.31
N PRO A 60 -18.93 -9.94 -5.39
CA PRO A 60 -19.48 -8.70 -5.91
C PRO A 60 -20.30 -7.97 -4.84
N SER A 61 -20.14 -6.65 -4.80
CA SER A 61 -20.98 -5.78 -3.96
C SER A 61 -22.41 -5.70 -4.48
N LEU A 62 -23.37 -5.38 -3.61
CA LEU A 62 -24.77 -5.19 -3.99
C LEU A 62 -24.95 -4.12 -5.09
N SER A 63 -24.11 -3.07 -5.11
CA SER A 63 -24.13 -2.07 -6.17
C SER A 63 -23.66 -2.63 -7.52
N GLN A 64 -22.66 -3.50 -7.52
CA GLN A 64 -22.18 -4.16 -8.74
C GLN A 64 -23.20 -5.17 -9.27
N LEU A 65 -24.05 -5.76 -8.41
CA LEU A 65 -25.09 -6.70 -8.83
C LEU A 65 -26.39 -6.00 -9.25
N TYR A 66 -26.86 -5.01 -8.48
CA TYR A 66 -28.26 -4.55 -8.53
C TYR A 66 -28.46 -3.04 -8.74
N SER A 67 -27.40 -2.26 -8.93
CA SER A 67 -27.58 -0.86 -9.34
C SER A 67 -28.13 -0.76 -10.77
N SER A 68 -28.48 0.44 -11.23
CA SER A 68 -28.90 0.68 -12.62
C SER A 68 -27.86 0.23 -13.65
N PHE A 69 -26.61 0.11 -13.24
CA PHE A 69 -25.50 -0.37 -14.07
C PHE A 69 -24.91 -1.70 -13.54
N GLY A 70 -25.63 -2.37 -12.64
CA GLY A 70 -25.19 -3.65 -12.09
C GLY A 70 -25.39 -4.81 -13.06
N ASN A 71 -24.75 -5.92 -12.76
CA ASN A 71 -24.91 -7.19 -13.44
C ASN A 71 -25.10 -8.33 -12.43
N PRO A 72 -26.29 -8.93 -12.32
CA PRO A 72 -26.55 -10.05 -11.43
C PRO A 72 -25.78 -11.33 -11.78
N GLU A 73 -25.21 -11.42 -12.98
CA GLU A 73 -24.44 -12.57 -13.47
C GLU A 73 -22.95 -12.49 -13.10
N LEU A 74 -22.55 -11.51 -12.29
CA LEU A 74 -21.15 -11.39 -11.86
C LEU A 74 -20.73 -12.59 -11.02
N GLU A 75 -19.56 -13.12 -11.37
CA GLU A 75 -18.84 -14.06 -10.53
C GLU A 75 -17.95 -13.30 -9.54
N PRO A 76 -17.61 -13.92 -8.40
CA PRO A 76 -16.63 -13.34 -7.50
C PRO A 76 -15.23 -13.22 -8.09
N GLU A 77 -14.45 -12.29 -7.54
CA GLU A 77 -13.03 -12.15 -7.85
C GLU A 77 -12.24 -13.14 -7.00
N GLU A 78 -11.35 -13.91 -7.62
CA GLU A 78 -10.39 -14.78 -6.93
C GLU A 78 -8.97 -14.23 -7.13
N SER A 79 -8.09 -14.47 -6.17
CA SER A 79 -6.70 -14.05 -6.30
C SER A 79 -5.74 -15.05 -5.67
N ILE A 80 -4.57 -15.17 -6.28
CA ILE A 80 -3.41 -15.81 -5.68
C ILE A 80 -2.22 -14.88 -5.75
N GLY A 81 -1.68 -14.57 -4.58
CA GLY A 81 -0.55 -13.68 -4.41
C GLY A 81 0.61 -14.38 -3.75
N TRP A 82 1.83 -14.06 -4.19
CA TRP A 82 3.04 -14.47 -3.51
C TRP A 82 4.06 -13.34 -3.44
N GLU A 83 4.86 -13.37 -2.38
CA GLU A 83 5.99 -12.47 -2.18
C GLU A 83 7.21 -13.23 -1.68
N ILE A 84 8.39 -12.73 -2.05
CA ILE A 84 9.67 -13.13 -1.48
C ILE A 84 10.46 -11.88 -1.16
N GLY A 85 11.05 -11.82 0.02
CA GLY A 85 11.77 -10.66 0.48
C GLY A 85 12.98 -11.00 1.33
N ILE A 86 13.85 -10.01 1.45
CA ILE A 86 15.02 -10.01 2.31
C ILE A 86 14.98 -8.73 3.15
N ASP A 87 15.12 -8.89 4.45
CA ASP A 87 15.41 -7.81 5.39
C ASP A 87 16.82 -7.99 5.89
N GLN A 88 17.53 -6.89 6.08
CA GLN A 88 18.93 -6.90 6.45
C GLN A 88 19.21 -5.74 7.40
N GLU A 89 19.80 -6.08 8.55
CA GLU A 89 20.29 -5.12 9.51
C GLU A 89 21.82 -5.07 9.48
N PHE A 90 22.39 -3.86 9.48
CA PHE A 90 23.83 -3.62 9.56
C PHE A 90 24.14 -2.55 10.61
N ALA A 91 25.43 -2.38 10.92
CA ALA A 91 25.93 -1.35 11.83
C ALA A 91 25.19 -1.36 13.18
N GLU A 92 25.08 -2.55 13.79
CA GLU A 92 24.40 -2.75 15.08
C GLU A 92 22.93 -2.28 15.09
N GLY A 93 22.27 -2.33 13.92
CA GLY A 93 20.87 -1.97 13.75
C GLY A 93 20.62 -0.55 13.28
N LEU A 94 21.67 0.28 13.11
CA LEU A 94 21.56 1.66 12.63
C LEU A 94 21.17 1.75 11.14
N VAL A 95 21.34 0.68 10.38
CA VAL A 95 20.90 0.58 8.99
C VAL A 95 20.00 -0.64 8.85
N ARG A 96 18.76 -0.42 8.41
CA ARG A 96 17.79 -1.47 8.09
C ARG A 96 17.40 -1.34 6.62
N PHE A 97 17.63 -2.39 5.84
CA PHE A 97 17.28 -2.45 4.43
C PHE A 97 16.31 -3.59 4.19
N GLY A 98 15.28 -3.34 3.39
CA GLY A 98 14.32 -4.35 2.93
C GLY A 98 14.22 -4.33 1.41
N ALA A 99 14.11 -5.51 0.81
CA ALA A 99 13.73 -5.68 -0.58
C ALA A 99 12.70 -6.80 -0.71
N THR A 100 11.64 -6.59 -1.48
CA THR A 100 10.58 -7.57 -1.67
C THR A 100 10.15 -7.59 -3.12
N PHE A 101 10.04 -8.77 -3.72
CA PHE A 101 9.43 -8.97 -5.02
C PHE A 101 8.08 -9.65 -4.80
N PHE A 102 7.06 -9.20 -5.51
CA PHE A 102 5.71 -9.71 -5.36
C PHE A 102 5.02 -9.88 -6.71
N ARG A 103 4.06 -10.81 -6.72
CA ARG A 103 3.13 -11.01 -7.82
C ARG A 103 1.77 -11.38 -7.26
N ASN A 104 0.72 -10.85 -7.87
CA ASN A 104 -0.67 -11.14 -7.55
C ASN A 104 -1.44 -11.31 -8.86
N ASP A 105 -1.96 -12.51 -9.06
CA ASP A 105 -2.85 -12.85 -10.17
C ASP A 105 -4.29 -12.79 -9.65
N ILE A 106 -5.16 -12.07 -10.35
CA ILE A 106 -6.56 -11.87 -9.99
C ILE A 106 -7.42 -12.35 -11.16
N ASP A 107 -8.23 -13.38 -10.89
CA ASP A 107 -9.21 -13.90 -11.83
C ASP A 107 -10.56 -13.21 -11.60
N GLN A 108 -11.32 -13.06 -12.69
CA GLN A 108 -12.67 -12.49 -12.66
C GLN A 108 -12.74 -11.08 -12.06
N LEU A 109 -11.69 -10.25 -12.22
CA LEU A 109 -11.66 -8.88 -11.69
C LEU A 109 -12.91 -8.11 -12.16
N ILE A 110 -13.67 -7.52 -11.24
CA ILE A 110 -14.91 -6.81 -11.58
C ILE A 110 -14.56 -5.36 -11.91
N SER A 111 -14.82 -4.98 -13.16
CA SER A 111 -14.65 -3.61 -13.65
C SER A 111 -15.95 -3.06 -14.22
N PHE A 112 -16.00 -1.76 -14.45
CA PHE A 112 -17.12 -1.11 -15.14
C PHE A 112 -16.80 -0.99 -16.63
N ASN A 113 -17.62 -1.59 -17.48
CA ASN A 113 -17.51 -1.47 -18.92
C ASN A 113 -18.31 -0.25 -19.41
N SER A 114 -17.60 0.76 -19.93
CA SER A 114 -18.19 2.00 -20.43
C SER A 114 -18.94 1.87 -21.76
N GLU A 115 -18.74 0.79 -22.51
CA GLU A 115 -19.44 0.52 -23.76
C GLU A 115 -20.82 -0.10 -23.51
N THR A 116 -20.88 -1.07 -22.60
CA THR A 116 -22.13 -1.76 -22.23
C THR A 116 -22.87 -1.09 -21.08
N PHE A 117 -22.22 -0.14 -20.39
CA PHE A 117 -22.69 0.52 -19.17
C PHE A 117 -23.07 -0.47 -18.08
N ARG A 118 -22.26 -1.51 -17.89
CA ARG A 118 -22.46 -2.53 -16.87
C ARG A 118 -21.19 -2.87 -16.11
N SER A 119 -21.33 -3.37 -14.89
CA SER A 119 -20.27 -4.11 -14.22
C SER A 119 -20.06 -5.47 -14.90
N GLU A 120 -18.81 -5.83 -15.16
CA GLU A 120 -18.42 -7.06 -15.84
C GLU A 120 -17.17 -7.65 -15.18
N ASN A 121 -17.05 -8.98 -15.17
CA ASN A 121 -15.80 -9.67 -14.85
C ASN A 121 -14.86 -9.55 -16.07
N ILE A 122 -13.69 -8.92 -15.89
CA ILE A 122 -12.58 -9.01 -16.83
C ILE A 122 -11.75 -10.24 -16.44
N ALA A 123 -11.35 -11.05 -17.43
CA ALA A 123 -10.99 -12.44 -17.12
C ALA A 123 -9.76 -12.58 -16.22
N GLU A 124 -8.71 -11.77 -16.40
CA GLU A 124 -7.47 -11.90 -15.62
C GLU A 124 -6.71 -10.57 -15.52
N ALA A 125 -6.27 -10.22 -14.32
CA ALA A 125 -5.40 -9.09 -14.04
C ALA A 125 -4.15 -9.56 -13.29
N GLU A 126 -2.98 -9.13 -13.74
CA GLU A 126 -1.69 -9.44 -13.11
C GLU A 126 -1.08 -8.16 -12.54
N ILE A 127 -0.64 -8.23 -11.29
CA ILE A 127 0.05 -7.15 -10.60
C ILE A 127 1.39 -7.69 -10.13
N THR A 128 2.48 -7.15 -10.64
CA THR A 128 3.84 -7.58 -10.33
C THR A 128 4.68 -6.37 -9.97
N GLY A 129 5.66 -6.55 -9.09
CA GLY A 129 6.45 -5.42 -8.67
C GLY A 129 7.52 -5.76 -7.66
N PHE A 130 8.19 -4.71 -7.22
CA PHE A 130 9.11 -4.81 -6.11
C PHE A 130 9.05 -3.58 -5.23
N GLU A 131 9.37 -3.80 -3.96
CA GLU A 131 9.42 -2.78 -2.92
C GLU A 131 10.81 -2.78 -2.31
N LEU A 132 11.38 -1.59 -2.16
CA LEU A 132 12.61 -1.35 -1.44
C LEU A 132 12.32 -0.43 -0.26
N SER A 133 12.88 -0.75 0.89
CA SER A 133 12.85 0.11 2.08
C SER A 133 14.25 0.29 2.63
N LEU A 134 14.53 1.49 3.12
CA LEU A 134 15.78 1.85 3.75
C LEU A 134 15.48 2.74 4.94
N GLU A 135 15.98 2.37 6.10
CA GLU A 135 15.94 3.15 7.33
C GLU A 135 17.35 3.28 7.87
N VAL A 136 17.80 4.52 8.11
CA VAL A 136 19.16 4.82 8.53
C VAL A 136 19.15 5.84 9.66
N GLU A 137 19.95 5.57 10.68
CA GLU A 137 20.26 6.46 11.80
C GLU A 137 21.72 6.89 11.68
N PRO A 138 22.05 7.84 10.77
CA PRO A 138 23.45 8.12 10.41
C PRO A 138 24.23 8.85 11.49
N VAL A 139 23.51 9.57 12.37
CA VAL A 139 24.01 10.25 13.56
C VAL A 139 22.94 10.20 14.63
N GLU A 140 23.32 10.44 15.89
CA GLU A 140 22.40 10.46 17.01
C GLU A 140 21.22 11.42 16.76
N HIS A 141 20.01 10.96 17.11
CA HIS A 141 18.74 11.68 16.96
C HIS A 141 18.26 11.97 15.53
N LEU A 142 18.99 11.57 14.48
CA LEU A 142 18.54 11.69 13.10
C LEU A 142 18.08 10.35 12.56
N LEU A 143 16.81 10.27 12.15
CA LEU A 143 16.22 9.11 11.48
C LEU A 143 15.86 9.48 10.05
N LEU A 144 16.40 8.75 9.08
CA LEU A 144 16.08 8.88 7.67
C LEU A 144 15.39 7.61 7.17
N LYS A 145 14.33 7.75 6.39
CA LYS A 145 13.63 6.64 5.73
C LYS A 145 13.43 6.92 4.25
N ALA A 146 13.57 5.90 3.43
CA ALA A 146 13.28 5.93 2.01
C ALA A 146 12.59 4.63 1.60
N ASP A 147 11.47 4.75 0.92
CA ASP A 147 10.70 3.63 0.37
C ASP A 147 10.51 3.86 -1.12
N TYR A 148 10.60 2.79 -1.90
CA TYR A 148 10.33 2.79 -3.33
C TYR A 148 9.50 1.57 -3.71
N THR A 149 8.41 1.81 -4.42
CA THR A 149 7.57 0.76 -4.99
C THR A 149 7.54 0.92 -6.49
N PHE A 150 7.93 -0.16 -7.19
CA PHE A 150 7.60 -0.37 -8.60
C PHE A 150 6.39 -1.30 -8.68
N THR A 151 5.38 -0.96 -9.47
CA THR A 151 4.20 -1.79 -9.69
C THR A 151 3.77 -1.75 -11.14
N ASP A 152 3.86 -2.88 -11.81
CA ASP A 152 3.25 -3.10 -13.10
C ASP A 152 1.91 -3.84 -12.89
N ALA A 153 0.84 -3.27 -13.44
CA ALA A 153 -0.52 -3.75 -13.19
C ALA A 153 -1.30 -3.74 -14.51
N GLU A 154 -1.55 -4.93 -15.05
CA GLU A 154 -2.10 -5.12 -16.38
C GLU A 154 -3.37 -5.97 -16.36
N ASP A 155 -4.33 -5.61 -17.21
CA ASP A 155 -5.37 -6.54 -17.69
C ASP A 155 -4.74 -7.47 -18.74
N LYS A 156 -4.72 -8.78 -18.47
CA LYS A 156 -4.08 -9.77 -19.34
C LYS A 156 -4.79 -9.98 -20.68
N ASN A 157 -6.11 -9.77 -20.73
CA ASN A 157 -6.89 -9.94 -21.96
C ASN A 157 -6.71 -8.75 -22.88
N LEU A 158 -6.87 -7.54 -22.34
CA LEU A 158 -6.77 -6.30 -23.10
C LEU A 158 -5.32 -5.87 -23.33
N ARG A 159 -4.37 -6.41 -22.53
CA ARG A 159 -2.95 -6.02 -22.51
C ARG A 159 -2.78 -4.52 -22.30
N THR A 160 -3.55 -3.99 -21.35
CA THR A 160 -3.59 -2.57 -21.02
C THR A 160 -3.34 -2.38 -19.53
N GLN A 161 -2.66 -1.29 -19.19
CA GLN A 161 -2.43 -0.93 -17.79
C GLN A 161 -3.74 -0.60 -17.09
N LEU A 162 -3.87 -1.09 -15.86
CA LEU A 162 -4.98 -0.74 -14.99
C LEU A 162 -4.91 0.75 -14.62
N LEU A 163 -6.06 1.43 -14.72
CA LEU A 163 -6.17 2.86 -14.48
C LEU A 163 -5.76 3.24 -13.04
N ARG A 164 -5.21 4.45 -12.90
CA ARG A 164 -4.88 5.13 -11.63
C ARG A 164 -3.81 4.43 -10.78
N ARG A 165 -3.05 3.52 -11.38
CA ARG A 165 -1.93 2.83 -10.73
C ARG A 165 -0.61 3.39 -11.28
N PRO A 166 0.07 4.28 -10.55
CA PRO A 166 1.38 4.77 -10.97
C PRO A 166 2.40 3.65 -10.86
N GLU A 167 3.21 3.47 -11.89
CA GLU A 167 4.26 2.43 -11.88
C GLU A 167 5.31 2.66 -10.81
N ASN A 168 5.60 3.94 -10.51
CA ASN A 168 6.70 4.33 -9.64
C ASN A 168 6.17 5.20 -8.52
N LYS A 169 6.46 4.83 -7.27
CA LYS A 169 6.17 5.64 -6.09
C LYS A 169 7.39 5.67 -5.18
N PHE A 170 7.77 6.85 -4.71
CA PHE A 170 8.80 7.02 -3.69
C PHE A 170 8.22 7.74 -2.49
N ALA A 171 8.62 7.33 -1.29
CA ALA A 171 8.37 8.06 -0.07
C ALA A 171 9.71 8.29 0.65
N PHE A 172 9.96 9.54 1.05
CA PHE A 172 11.13 9.90 1.83
C PHE A 172 10.68 10.57 3.11
N SER A 173 11.33 10.26 4.22
CA SER A 173 11.13 11.02 5.45
C SER A 173 12.42 11.19 6.23
N GLY A 174 12.51 12.31 6.93
CA GLY A 174 13.61 12.60 7.84
C GLY A 174 13.05 13.19 9.12
N PHE A 175 13.50 12.69 10.27
CA PHE A 175 13.12 13.19 11.58
C PHE A 175 14.37 13.47 12.40
N TYR A 176 14.42 14.65 13.01
CA TYR A 176 15.49 15.03 13.91
C TYR A 176 14.92 15.37 15.28
N SER A 177 15.33 14.63 16.30
CA SER A 177 15.02 14.92 17.69
C SER A 177 16.09 15.85 18.29
N PHE A 178 15.67 16.78 19.14
CA PHE A 178 16.55 17.78 19.75
C PHE A 178 16.08 18.12 21.17
N LEU A 179 16.94 18.79 21.94
CA LEU A 179 16.70 19.14 23.35
C LEU A 179 16.33 17.90 24.18
N GLU A 180 17.19 16.88 24.17
CA GLU A 180 16.98 15.63 24.93
C GLU A 180 15.62 14.99 24.62
N ASP A 181 15.32 14.83 23.32
CA ASP A 181 14.08 14.26 22.79
C ASP A 181 12.79 14.98 23.23
N ARG A 182 12.89 16.24 23.66
CA ARG A 182 11.73 17.10 23.92
C ARG A 182 11.19 17.72 22.64
N GLY A 183 12.04 18.02 21.67
CA GLY A 183 11.64 18.55 20.37
C GLY A 183 11.85 17.54 19.26
N GLN A 184 10.98 17.56 18.26
CA GLN A 184 11.19 16.85 17.00
C GLN A 184 10.75 17.70 15.83
N VAL A 185 11.55 17.74 14.78
CA VAL A 185 11.16 18.25 13.46
C VAL A 185 11.26 17.14 12.45
N GLY A 186 10.40 17.16 11.44
CA GLY A 186 10.43 16.21 10.37
C GLY A 186 9.95 16.75 9.04
N VAL A 187 10.42 16.12 7.98
CA VAL A 187 9.99 16.33 6.61
C VAL A 187 9.53 15.00 6.03
N ARG A 188 8.46 15.03 5.23
CA ARG A 188 8.01 13.88 4.43
C ARG A 188 7.85 14.33 2.99
N ALA A 189 8.30 13.53 2.04
CA ALA A 189 8.12 13.79 0.63
C ALA A 189 7.56 12.54 -0.04
N ASN A 190 6.40 12.68 -0.69
CA ASN A 190 5.79 11.62 -1.49
C ASN A 190 5.93 11.99 -2.97
N VAL A 191 6.59 11.13 -3.74
CA VAL A 191 6.75 11.27 -5.20
C VAL A 191 5.91 10.21 -5.87
N VAL A 192 4.97 10.63 -6.70
CA VAL A 192 4.08 9.74 -7.44
C VAL A 192 4.34 9.90 -8.92
N GLY A 193 4.59 8.78 -9.60
CA GLY A 193 4.79 8.73 -11.04
C GLY A 193 3.55 9.13 -11.83
N HIS A 194 3.73 9.24 -13.14
CA HIS A 194 2.61 9.40 -14.05
C HIS A 194 1.71 8.15 -14.01
N ARG A 195 0.45 8.31 -14.41
CA ARG A 195 -0.50 7.21 -14.51
C ARG A 195 -1.61 7.55 -15.49
N SER A 196 -2.28 6.52 -16.00
CA SER A 196 -3.42 6.67 -16.89
C SER A 196 -4.72 6.79 -16.10
N ASP A 197 -5.66 7.58 -16.61
CA ASP A 197 -7.04 7.69 -16.13
C ASP A 197 -7.97 7.88 -17.35
N THR A 198 -9.25 8.03 -17.09
CA THR A 198 -10.27 8.26 -18.11
C THR A 198 -10.94 9.62 -17.92
N ASP A 199 -11.02 10.40 -18.98
CA ASP A 199 -11.81 11.62 -19.06
C ASP A 199 -13.26 11.27 -19.45
N PHE A 200 -14.16 11.39 -18.48
CA PHE A 200 -15.60 11.17 -18.63
C PHE A 200 -16.38 12.43 -19.03
N SER A 201 -15.71 13.57 -19.26
CA SER A 201 -16.38 14.81 -19.70
C SER A 201 -16.76 14.81 -21.19
N THR A 202 -16.24 13.84 -21.96
CA THR A 202 -16.51 13.67 -23.39
C THR A 202 -17.10 12.28 -23.68
N PHE A 203 -17.86 12.14 -24.78
CA PHE A 203 -18.42 10.86 -25.23
C PHE A 203 -18.02 10.57 -26.69
N PRO A 204 -17.37 9.42 -26.99
CA PRO A 204 -16.92 8.40 -26.04
C PRO A 204 -15.81 8.95 -25.12
N SER A 205 -15.73 8.40 -23.91
CA SER A 205 -14.71 8.78 -22.93
C SER A 205 -13.31 8.55 -23.48
N GLN A 206 -12.37 9.42 -23.11
CA GLN A 206 -11.01 9.39 -23.65
C GLN A 206 -9.99 8.99 -22.57
N SER A 207 -8.95 8.27 -22.96
CA SER A 207 -7.81 8.03 -22.07
C SER A 207 -7.01 9.32 -21.87
N VAL A 208 -6.66 9.61 -20.62
CA VAL A 208 -5.84 10.75 -20.23
C VAL A 208 -4.66 10.30 -19.38
N ARG A 209 -3.51 10.95 -19.57
CA ARG A 209 -2.31 10.70 -18.75
C ARG A 209 -2.17 11.79 -17.70
N LEU A 210 -2.28 11.41 -16.44
CA LEU A 210 -1.98 12.28 -15.31
C LEU A 210 -0.47 12.36 -15.11
N GLY A 211 0.05 13.59 -15.01
CA GLY A 211 1.45 13.84 -14.72
C GLY A 211 1.83 13.33 -13.32
N GLY A 212 3.12 13.02 -13.15
CA GLY A 212 3.66 12.77 -11.81
C GLY A 212 3.65 14.03 -10.95
N TYR A 213 3.71 13.83 -9.64
CA TYR A 213 3.73 14.92 -8.67
C TYR A 213 4.62 14.60 -7.47
N THR A 214 4.98 15.65 -6.74
CA THR A 214 5.67 15.54 -5.46
C THR A 214 4.96 16.43 -4.45
N VAL A 215 4.59 15.86 -3.32
CA VAL A 215 4.00 16.57 -2.18
C VAL A 215 4.96 16.47 -1.01
N VAL A 216 5.26 17.60 -0.39
CA VAL A 216 6.17 17.70 0.75
C VAL A 216 5.43 18.24 1.95
N ASP A 217 5.57 17.56 3.09
CA ASP A 217 4.98 17.96 4.36
C ASP A 217 6.07 18.27 5.37
N LEU A 218 5.80 19.26 6.24
CA LEU A 218 6.62 19.57 7.40
C LEU A 218 5.86 19.23 8.67
N LEU A 219 6.57 18.66 9.64
CA LEU A 219 6.04 18.26 10.93
C LEU A 219 6.95 18.80 12.04
N GLY A 220 6.35 19.24 13.14
CA GLY A 220 7.08 19.67 14.31
C GLY A 220 6.30 19.35 15.59
N SER A 221 6.99 18.93 16.63
CA SER A 221 6.42 18.76 17.96
C SER A 221 7.41 19.17 19.05
N TYR A 222 6.88 19.61 20.18
CA TYR A 222 7.64 20.01 21.34
C TYR A 222 6.92 19.67 22.63
N ARG A 223 7.57 18.87 23.49
CA ARG A 223 7.14 18.51 24.83
C ARG A 223 7.39 19.67 25.79
N ILE A 224 6.33 20.40 26.11
CA ILE A 224 6.33 21.53 27.04
C ILE A 224 6.53 21.02 28.46
N THR A 225 5.80 19.97 28.85
CA THR A 225 5.91 19.24 30.12
C THR A 225 5.77 17.74 29.86
N GLU A 226 6.01 16.89 30.86
CA GLU A 226 5.81 15.43 30.74
C GLU A 226 4.41 15.02 30.25
N THR A 227 3.40 15.87 30.46
CA THR A 227 2.00 15.60 30.10
C THR A 227 1.50 16.43 28.92
N LEU A 228 2.22 17.48 28.51
CA LEU A 228 1.76 18.44 27.50
C LEU A 228 2.76 18.58 26.34
N GLU A 229 2.28 18.33 25.14
CA GLU A 229 3.02 18.41 23.89
C GLU A 229 2.30 19.36 22.92
N PHE A 230 3.01 20.35 22.39
CA PHE A 230 2.53 21.14 21.25
C PHE A 230 2.99 20.47 19.95
N PHE A 231 2.12 20.44 18.95
CA PHE A 231 2.48 19.98 17.61
C PHE A 231 1.93 20.91 16.55
N ALA A 232 2.65 21.00 15.44
CA ALA A 232 2.23 21.69 14.24
C ALA A 232 2.67 20.90 13.01
N ARG A 233 1.92 21.03 11.92
CA ARG A 233 2.26 20.46 10.62
C ARG A 233 1.79 21.37 9.50
N VAL A 234 2.51 21.35 8.40
CA VAL A 234 2.14 21.97 7.13
C VAL A 234 2.10 20.86 6.10
N GLU A 235 0.92 20.61 5.54
CA GLU A 235 0.71 19.69 4.43
C GLU A 235 0.87 20.43 3.10
N ASN A 236 1.43 19.76 2.09
CA ASN A 236 1.62 20.31 0.76
C ASN A 236 2.34 21.68 0.80
N LEU A 237 3.52 21.70 1.44
CA LEU A 237 4.34 22.88 1.74
C LEU A 237 4.52 23.84 0.55
N PHE A 238 4.64 23.28 -0.66
CA PHE A 238 4.90 24.02 -1.88
C PHE A 238 3.64 24.34 -2.69
N ASP A 239 2.45 24.13 -2.11
CA ASP A 239 1.15 24.38 -2.73
C ASP A 239 1.03 23.73 -4.12
N ARG A 240 1.46 22.47 -4.21
CA ARG A 240 1.44 21.73 -5.46
C ARG A 240 -0.01 21.46 -5.85
N GLU A 241 -0.42 21.96 -7.00
CA GLU A 241 -1.65 21.53 -7.65
C GLU A 241 -1.45 20.16 -8.30
N TYR A 242 -2.22 19.17 -7.88
CA TYR A 242 -2.20 17.84 -8.48
C TYR A 242 -3.60 17.23 -8.45
N GLN A 243 -3.74 16.06 -9.06
CA GLN A 243 -4.98 15.31 -9.07
C GLN A 243 -4.61 13.86 -8.83
N ASP A 244 -5.38 13.14 -8.01
CA ASP A 244 -5.31 11.68 -7.89
C ASP A 244 -6.21 10.99 -8.92
N VAL A 245 -7.36 11.61 -9.19
CA VAL A 245 -8.35 11.24 -10.21
C VAL A 245 -8.57 12.44 -11.11
N PHE A 246 -8.60 12.23 -12.43
CA PHE A 246 -8.80 13.31 -13.39
C PHE A 246 -10.07 14.09 -13.09
N GLY A 247 -9.97 15.42 -13.07
CA GLY A 247 -11.08 16.33 -12.80
C GLY A 247 -11.41 16.54 -11.31
N PHE A 248 -10.79 15.80 -10.38
CA PHE A 248 -10.96 16.01 -8.94
C PHE A 248 -9.76 16.77 -8.38
N GLY A 249 -10.02 17.92 -7.76
CA GLY A 249 -9.00 18.73 -7.10
C GLY A 249 -8.54 18.12 -5.78
N THR A 250 -7.28 18.33 -5.43
CA THR A 250 -6.73 18.02 -4.10
C THR A 250 -6.57 19.30 -3.27
N PRO A 251 -6.52 19.20 -1.93
CA PRO A 251 -6.21 20.35 -1.10
C PRO A 251 -4.84 20.97 -1.44
N GLY A 252 -4.79 22.31 -1.48
CA GLY A 252 -3.53 23.07 -1.53
C GLY A 252 -2.78 23.03 -0.19
N VAL A 253 -1.90 23.99 0.03
CA VAL A 253 -1.16 24.11 1.29
C VAL A 253 -2.10 24.27 2.49
N ALA A 254 -1.88 23.47 3.55
CA ALA A 254 -2.72 23.49 4.75
C ALA A 254 -1.90 23.40 6.03
N GLY A 255 -2.18 24.29 6.99
CA GLY A 255 -1.53 24.30 8.30
C GLY A 255 -2.44 23.75 9.40
N TYR A 256 -1.91 22.89 10.25
CA TYR A 256 -2.61 22.36 11.42
C TYR A 256 -1.71 22.47 12.65
N GLY A 257 -2.31 22.72 13.80
CA GLY A 257 -1.59 22.70 15.07
C GLY A 257 -2.52 22.43 16.23
N GLY A 258 -1.95 21.94 17.33
CA GLY A 258 -2.73 21.58 18.50
C GLY A 258 -1.87 21.24 19.71
N LEU A 259 -2.56 20.93 20.80
CA LEU A 259 -1.97 20.43 22.04
C LEU A 259 -2.40 18.99 22.24
N ARG A 260 -1.46 18.14 22.65
CA ARG A 260 -1.69 16.75 23.06
C ARG A 260 -1.42 16.65 24.55
N VAL A 261 -2.41 16.16 25.29
CA VAL A 261 -2.30 15.88 26.72
C VAL A 261 -2.24 14.36 26.91
N ARG A 262 -1.19 13.89 27.61
CA ARG A 262 -1.06 12.47 27.98
C ARG A 262 -1.33 12.34 29.47
N PHE A 263 -2.25 11.45 29.83
CA PHE A 263 -2.52 11.06 31.20
C PHE A 263 -1.82 9.74 31.46
N SER A 264 -1.06 9.67 32.55
CA SER A 264 -0.46 8.45 33.10
C SER A 264 -1.49 7.60 33.82
#